data_AF-A0A833M8D6-F1
#
_entry.id   AF-A0A833M8D6-F1
#
_cell.length_a   1.000
_cell.length_b   1.000
_cell.length_c   1.000
_cell.angle_alpha   90.00
_cell.angle_beta   90.00
_cell.angle_gamma   90.00
#
_symmetry.space_group_name_H-M   'P 1'
#
loop_
_entity.id
_entity.type
_entity.pdbx_description
1 polymer ?
#
loop_
_entity_poly.entity_id
_entity_poly.type
_entity_poly.pdbx_seq_one_letter_code
_entity_poly.pdbx_strand_id
1 'polypeptide(L)' 'CGHFDAYNEIARGVGLGQKLIDEIMSWMKGQGINRVKLHAYSWNIKARELYQRNGFKEYVVSYEAFV' A
#
# COMPACT_ATOMS: atom_id res chain seq x y z
N CYS A 1 8.65 3.13 -14.51
CA CYS A 1 8.68 3.82 -13.21
C CYS A 1 7.54 4.82 -13.17
N GLY A 2 6.49 4.55 -12.38
CA GLY A 2 5.39 5.49 -12.17
C GLY A 2 5.12 5.56 -10.68
N HIS A 3 5.37 6.73 -10.08
CA HIS A 3 5.02 7.01 -8.69
C HIS A 3 3.55 7.48 -8.70
N PHE A 4 2.63 6.62 -8.27
CA PHE A 4 1.22 6.95 -8.12
C PHE A 4 0.97 7.42 -6.68
N ASP A 5 1.15 8.72 -6.44
CA ASP A 5 0.68 9.35 -5.21
C ASP A 5 -0.81 9.65 -5.35
N ALA A 6 -1.64 8.71 -4.92
CA ALA A 6 -3.08 8.88 -4.86
C ALA A 6 -3.47 9.85 -3.72
N TYR A 7 -3.37 11.15 -3.97
CA TYR A 7 -3.90 12.18 -3.09
C TYR A 7 -5.39 12.39 -3.38
N ASN A 8 -6.26 11.64 -2.70
CA ASN A 8 -7.70 11.91 -2.71
C ASN A 8 -8.31 11.68 -1.32
N GLU A 9 -8.58 12.79 -0.62
CA GLU A 9 -9.13 12.78 0.74
C GLU A 9 -10.56 12.22 0.84
N ILE A 10 -11.28 12.09 -0.28
CA ILE A 10 -12.69 11.68 -0.35
C ILE A 10 -12.87 10.16 -0.23
N ALA A 11 -11.81 9.37 -0.47
CA ALA A 11 -11.89 7.90 -0.52
C ALA A 11 -11.65 7.19 0.82
N ARG A 12 -11.51 7.93 1.94
CA ARG A 12 -11.21 7.32 3.25
C ARG A 12 -12.47 6.74 3.88
N GLY A 13 -12.43 5.46 4.29
CA GLY A 13 -13.49 4.83 5.09
C GLY A 13 -14.65 4.19 4.29
N VAL A 14 -14.62 4.22 2.97
CA VAL A 14 -15.66 3.64 2.08
C VAL A 14 -15.26 2.28 1.48
N GLY A 15 -14.17 1.66 1.95
CA GLY A 15 -13.71 0.36 1.46
C GLY A 15 -13.06 0.39 0.07
N LEU A 16 -12.90 1.56 -0.55
CA LEU A 16 -12.24 1.72 -1.85
C LEU A 16 -10.78 1.23 -1.83
N GLY A 17 -10.07 1.45 -0.72
CA GLY A 17 -8.70 0.93 -0.56
C GLY A 17 -8.63 -0.60 -0.61
N GLN A 18 -9.62 -1.28 -0.04
CA GLN A 18 -9.69 -2.75 -0.09
C GLN A 18 -9.96 -3.24 -1.52
N LYS A 19 -10.97 -2.66 -2.20
CA LYS A 19 -11.29 -3.01 -3.59
C LYS A 19 -10.10 -2.82 -4.53
N LEU A 20 -9.39 -1.71 -4.37
CA LEU A 20 -8.21 -1.42 -5.18
C LEU A 20 -7.09 -2.46 -4.96
N ILE A 21 -6.84 -2.82 -3.69
CA ILE A 21 -5.85 -3.84 -3.36
C ILE A 21 -6.26 -5.20 -3.95
N ASP A 22 -7.51 -5.60 -3.78
CA ASP A 22 -8.01 -6.87 -4.31
C ASP A 22 -7.87 -6.95 -5.85
N GLU A 23 -8.24 -5.89 -6.56
CA GLU A 23 -8.19 -5.83 -8.02
C GLU A 23 -6.74 -5.86 -8.53
N ILE A 24 -5.84 -5.06 -7.93
CA ILE A 24 -4.43 -5.03 -8.31
C ILE A 24 -3.76 -6.38 -8.03
N MET A 25 -4.01 -6.98 -6.86
CA MET A 25 -3.42 -8.27 -6.50
C MET A 25 -3.91 -9.40 -7.41
N SER A 26 -5.19 -9.39 -7.78
CA SER A 26 -5.77 -10.33 -8.74
C SER A 26 -5.11 -10.18 -10.12
N TRP A 27 -5.00 -8.95 -10.61
CA TRP A 27 -4.33 -8.66 -11.89
C TRP A 27 -2.87 -9.11 -11.88
N MET A 28 -2.10 -8.75 -10.85
CA MET A 28 -0.69 -9.13 -10.71
C MET A 28 -0.49 -10.65 -10.67
N LYS A 29 -1.37 -11.37 -9.96
CA LYS A 29 -1.35 -12.84 -9.95
C LYS A 29 -1.62 -13.41 -11.34
N GLY A 30 -2.55 -12.84 -12.10
CA GLY A 30 -2.81 -13.20 -13.50
C GLY A 30 -1.61 -12.97 -14.43
N GLN A 31 -0.75 -12.00 -14.11
CA GLN A 31 0.50 -11.73 -14.84
C GLN A 31 1.69 -12.60 -14.37
N GLY A 32 1.50 -13.51 -13.42
CA GLY A 32 2.59 -14.32 -12.85
C GLY A 32 3.56 -13.51 -11.96
N ILE A 33 3.16 -12.32 -11.50
CA ILE A 33 3.96 -11.49 -10.61
C ILE A 33 3.81 -12.02 -9.18
N ASN A 34 4.92 -12.48 -8.61
CA ASN A 34 4.92 -13.14 -7.29
C ASN A 34 5.34 -12.23 -6.14
N ARG A 35 5.67 -10.96 -6.40
CA ARG A 35 6.13 -10.03 -5.37
C ARG A 35 5.67 -8.61 -5.62
N VAL A 36 5.03 -8.02 -4.61
CA VAL A 36 4.58 -6.63 -4.58
C VAL A 36 5.27 -5.93 -3.41
N LYS A 37 5.77 -4.71 -3.64
CA LYS A 37 6.32 -3.84 -2.60
C LYS A 37 5.62 -2.50 -2.65
N LEU A 38 5.35 -1.94 -1.48
CA LEU A 38 4.82 -0.59 -1.34
C LEU A 38 5.52 0.09 -0.16
N HIS A 39 5.55 1.41 -0.19
CA HIS A 39 6.04 2.24 0.91
C HIS A 39 4.87 3.00 1.48
N ALA A 40 4.74 2.96 2.81
CA ALA A 40 3.77 3.76 3.54
C ALA A 40 4.52 4.52 4.63
N TYR A 41 4.20 5.79 4.81
CA TYR A 41 4.74 6.57 5.91
C TYR A 41 4.33 5.96 7.27
N SER A 42 5.24 5.99 8.23
CA SER A 42 5.07 5.38 9.56
C SER A 42 3.84 5.90 10.30
N TRP A 43 3.52 7.19 10.12
CA TRP A 43 2.38 7.87 10.71
C TRP A 43 1.03 7.56 10.05
N ASN A 44 1.01 6.91 8.87
CA ASN A 44 -0.24 6.52 8.20
C ASN A 44 -0.75 5.17 8.72
N ILE A 45 -1.19 5.16 9.98
CA ILE A 45 -1.63 3.95 10.71
C ILE A 45 -2.73 3.21 9.93
N LYS A 46 -3.71 3.94 9.39
CA LYS A 46 -4.83 3.34 8.64
C LYS A 46 -4.36 2.58 7.40
N ALA A 47 -3.39 3.12 6.66
CA ALA A 47 -2.82 2.43 5.50
C ALA A 47 -2.02 1.19 5.94
N ARG A 48 -1.22 1.29 7.01
CA ARG A 48 -0.48 0.15 7.56
C ARG A 48 -1.40 -1.00 7.97
N GLU A 49 -2.50 -0.70 8.67
CA GLU A 49 -3.50 -1.70 9.03
C GLU A 49 -4.17 -2.34 7.82
N LEU A 50 -4.52 -1.56 6.79
CA LEU A 50 -5.08 -2.08 5.55
C LEU A 50 -4.11 -3.07 4.89
N TYR A 51 -2.83 -2.71 4.76
CA TYR A 51 -1.83 -3.58 4.14
C TYR A 51 -1.58 -4.84 4.98
N GLN A 52 -1.46 -4.72 6.30
CA GLN A 52 -1.27 -5.87 7.19
C GLN A 52 -2.44 -6.86 7.10
N ARG A 53 -3.70 -6.38 7.08
CA ARG A 53 -4.89 -7.23 6.90
C ARG A 53 -4.91 -7.95 5.55
N ASN A 54 -4.26 -7.40 4.54
CA ASN A 54 -4.11 -7.97 3.20
C ASN A 54 -2.84 -8.82 3.02
N GLY A 55 -2.15 -9.17 4.12
CA GLY A 55 -1.00 -10.07 4.09
C GLY A 55 0.34 -9.44 3.74
N PHE A 56 0.41 -8.11 3.63
CA PHE A 56 1.69 -7.41 3.51
C PHE A 56 2.44 -7.48 4.85
N LYS A 57 3.76 -7.64 4.76
CA LYS A 57 4.66 -7.66 5.92
C LYS A 57 5.65 -6.50 5.84
N GLU A 58 6.04 -5.97 7.00
CA GLU A 58 7.10 -4.98 7.08
C GLU A 58 8.40 -5.59 6.52
N TYR A 59 9.04 -4.88 5.60
CA TYR A 59 10.23 -5.37 4.87
C TYR A 59 11.44 -4.42 4.99
N VAL A 60 11.21 -3.14 5.28
CA VAL A 60 12.27 -2.12 5.34
C VAL A 60 11.97 -1.12 6.45
N VAL A 61 13.02 -0.66 7.13
CA VAL A 61 12.99 0.45 8.10
C VAL A 61 13.74 1.62 7.47
N SER A 62 13.16 2.82 7.53
CA SER A 62 13.77 4.06 7.04
C SER A 62 14.29 4.90 8.22
N TYR A 63 15.41 5.61 8.03
CA TYR A 63 16.01 6.50 9.02
C TYR A 63 16.12 7.92 8.42
N GLU A 64 15.86 8.95 9.22
CA GLU A 64 16.04 10.36 8.84
C GLU A 64 16.77 11.11 9.96
N ALA A 65 17.56 12.13 9.60
CA ALA A 65 18.20 13.05 10.53
C ALA A 65 18.21 14.46 9.93
N PHE A 66 17.83 15.46 10.72
CA PHE A 66 17.98 16.87 10.39
C PHE A 66 19.36 17.34 10.88
N VAL A 67 20.08 18.09 10.04
CA VAL A 67 21.38 18.70 10.38
C VAL A 67 21.18 20.20 10.53
#